data_AF-A0A0V0GFX8-F1
#
_entry.id   AF-A0A0V0GFX8-F1
#
_cell.length_a   1.000
_cell.length_b   1.000
_cell.length_c   1.000
_cell.angle_alpha   90.00
_cell.angle_beta   90.00
_cell.angle_gamma   90.00
#
_symmetry.space_group_name_H-M   'P 1'
#
loop_
_entity.id
_entity.type
_entity.pdbx_description
1 polymer ?
#
loop_
_entity_poly.entity_id
_entity_poly.type
_entity_poly.pdbx_seq_one_letter_code
_entity_poly.pdbx_strand_id
1 'polypeptide(L)' 'MRSTPITWDVIAWRTLLNACNVHRNYGLGQKVADHLLQLNPNDVGTYILLSNMHAKVKRWDGVAKMRKLLRERNIKK' A
#
# COMPACT_ATOMS: atom_id res chain seq x y z
N MET A 1 -27.90 -17.90 11.15
CA MET A 1 -27.53 -16.61 10.54
C MET A 1 -27.03 -16.88 9.13
N ARG A 2 -27.67 -16.34 8.09
CA ARG A 2 -27.17 -16.46 6.71
C ARG A 2 -26.12 -15.36 6.50
N SER A 3 -24.86 -15.75 6.37
CA SER A 3 -23.77 -14.86 5.96
C SER A 3 -23.91 -14.61 4.46
N THR A 4 -24.56 -13.53 4.05
CA THR A 4 -24.51 -13.11 2.65
C THR A 4 -23.09 -12.64 2.34
N PRO A 5 -22.44 -13.11 1.26
CA PRO A 5 -21.15 -12.58 0.86
C PRO A 5 -21.30 -11.08 0.63
N ILE A 6 -20.61 -10.27 1.44
CA ILE A 6 -20.58 -8.83 1.23
C ILE A 6 -19.76 -8.63 -0.04
N THR A 7 -20.42 -8.38 -1.16
CA THR A 7 -19.77 -7.92 -2.38
C THR A 7 -19.46 -6.45 -2.18
N TRP A 8 -18.20 -6.16 -1.91
CA TRP A 8 -17.71 -4.79 -1.80
C TRP A 8 -17.71 -4.17 -3.20
N ASP A 9 -18.37 -3.02 -3.34
CA ASP A 9 -18.33 -2.24 -4.57
C ASP A 9 -16.89 -1.72 -4.81
N VAL A 10 -16.55 -1.43 -6.07
CA VAL A 10 -15.25 -0.89 -6.50
C VAL A 10 -14.88 0.36 -5.71
N ILE A 11 -15.87 1.19 -5.35
CA ILE A 11 -15.68 2.37 -4.51
C ILE A 11 -15.19 1.97 -3.11
N ALA A 12 -15.77 0.94 -2.51
CA ALA A 12 -15.41 0.51 -1.16
C ALA A 12 -13.99 -0.10 -1.12
N TRP A 13 -13.63 -0.87 -2.15
CA TRP A 13 -12.26 -1.34 -2.33
C TRP A 13 -11.25 -0.21 -2.54
N ARG A 14 -11.59 0.81 -3.34
CA ARG A 14 -10.74 2.00 -3.54
C ARG A 14 -10.57 2.81 -2.25
N THR A 15 -11.63 2.96 -1.44
CA THR A 15 -11.54 3.60 -0.12
C THR A 15 -10.59 2.84 0.79
N LEU A 16 -10.69 1.51 0.83
CA LEU A 16 -9.77 0.66 1.59
C LEU A 16 -8.32 0.79 1.08
N LEU A 17 -8.12 0.81 -0.24
CA LEU A 17 -6.81 1.01 -0.84
C LEU A 17 -6.18 2.34 -0.43
N ASN A 18 -6.97 3.42 -0.45
CA ASN A 18 -6.52 4.73 -0.02
C ASN A 18 -6.20 4.75 1.49
N ALA A 19 -7.01 4.12 2.33
CA ALA A 19 -6.73 3.97 3.76
C ALA A 19 -5.38 3.24 3.98
N CYS A 20 -5.11 2.16 3.22
CA CYS A 20 -3.82 1.47 3.28
C CYS A 20 -2.65 2.39 2.91
N ASN A 21 -2.83 3.30 1.94
CA ASN A 21 -1.82 4.29 1.54
C ASN A 21 -1.53 5.30 2.66
N VAL A 22 -2.59 5.82 3.29
CA VAL A 22 -2.51 6.83 4.37
C VAL A 22 -1.86 6.23 5.62
N HIS A 23 -2.31 5.04 6.03
CA HIS A 23 -1.80 4.35 7.22
C HIS A 23 -0.51 3.56 6.98
N ARG A 24 0.08 3.65 5.78
CA ARG A 24 1.34 2.99 5.39
C ARG A 24 1.30 1.46 5.52
N ASN A 25 0.11 0.87 5.44
CA ASN A 25 -0.07 -0.57 5.40
C ASN A 25 0.04 -1.08 3.96
N TYR A 26 1.24 -0.96 3.39
CA TYR A 26 1.47 -1.22 1.97
C TYR A 26 1.32 -2.70 1.59
N GLY A 27 1.56 -3.62 2.53
CA GLY A 27 1.34 -5.05 2.30
C GLY A 27 -0.13 -5.39 2.08
N LEU A 28 -1.04 -4.81 2.88
CA LEU A 28 -2.48 -4.93 2.63
C LEU A 28 -2.90 -4.15 1.38
N GLY A 29 -2.36 -2.95 1.20
CA GLY A 29 -2.65 -2.12 0.02
C GLY A 29 -2.34 -2.82 -1.30
N GLN A 30 -1.24 -3.58 -1.39
CA GLN A 30 -0.92 -4.35 -2.58
C GLN A 30 -1.97 -5.42 -2.88
N LYS A 31 -2.39 -6.21 -1.87
CA LYS A 31 -3.45 -7.22 -2.05
C LYS A 31 -4.77 -6.61 -2.53
N VAL A 32 -5.13 -5.44 -2.00
CA VAL A 32 -6.34 -4.72 -2.40
C VAL A 32 -6.22 -4.20 -3.84
N ALA A 33 -5.07 -3.66 -4.21
CA ALA A 33 -4.82 -3.19 -5.57
C ALA A 33 -4.86 -4.35 -6.58
N ASP A 34 -4.26 -5.49 -6.26
CA ASP A 34 -4.29 -6.68 -7.13
C ASP A 34 -5.73 -7.15 -7.36
N HIS A 35 -6.56 -7.14 -6.32
CA HIS A 35 -7.98 -7.49 -6.45
C HIS A 35 -8.74 -6.48 -7.33
N LEU A 36 -8.51 -5.17 -7.15
CA LEU A 36 -9.10 -4.13 -7.99
C LEU A 36 -8.69 -4.26 -9.46
N LEU A 37 -7.43 -4.61 -9.74
CA LEU A 37 -6.94 -4.83 -11.11
C LEU A 37 -7.48 -6.12 -11.72
N GLN A 38 -7.76 -7.15 -10.92
CA GLN A 38 -8.46 -8.36 -11.40
C GLN A 38 -9.92 -8.05 -11.79
N LEU A 39 -10.60 -7.18 -11.02
CA LEU A 39 -11.97 -6.75 -11.31
C LEU A 39 -12.03 -5.77 -12.49
N ASN A 40 -11.10 -4.83 -12.55
CA ASN A 40 -10.99 -3.85 -13.63
C ASN A 40 -9.52 -3.58 -13.99
N PRO A 41 -8.98 -4.29 -14.99
CA PRO A 41 -7.59 -4.14 -15.42
C PRO A 41 -7.24 -2.77 -15.98
N ASN A 42 -8.23 -1.94 -16.33
CA ASN A 42 -8.01 -0.62 -16.91
C ASN A 42 -8.16 0.53 -15.89
N ASP A 43 -8.21 0.20 -14.58
CA ASP A 43 -8.30 1.23 -13.54
C ASP A 43 -6.96 1.96 -13.33
N VAL A 44 -6.80 3.05 -14.07
CA VAL A 44 -5.65 3.97 -13.98
C VAL A 44 -5.43 4.48 -12.54
N GLY A 45 -6.51 4.73 -11.78
CA GLY A 45 -6.42 5.21 -10.40
C GLY A 45 -5.78 4.19 -9.47
N THR A 46 -6.12 2.90 -9.65
CA THR A 46 -5.51 1.80 -8.90
C THR A 46 -4.03 1.65 -9.23
N TYR A 47 -3.64 1.76 -10.51
CA TYR A 47 -2.22 1.74 -10.90
C TYR A 47 -1.40 2.90 -10.29
N ILE A 48 -1.95 4.12 -10.30
CA ILE A 48 -1.27 5.29 -9.71
C ILE A 48 -1.07 5.07 -8.20
N LEU A 49 -2.08 4.59 -7.48
CA LEU A 49 -1.99 4.32 -6.06
C LEU A 49 -0.96 3.22 -5.76
N LEU A 50 -0.99 2.11 -6.50
CA LEU A 50 -0.06 1.00 -6.34
C LEU A 50 1.39 1.43 -6.60
N SER A 51 1.64 2.18 -7.68
CA SER A 51 2.96 2.76 -8.00
C SER A 51 3.47 3.66 -6.87
N ASN A 52 2.61 4.55 -6.36
CA ASN A 52 2.94 5.43 -5.24
C ASN A 52 3.28 4.65 -3.97
N MET A 53 2.57 3.56 -3.67
CA MET A 53 2.87 2.69 -2.54
C MET A 53 4.23 2.01 -2.71
N HIS A 54 4.54 1.44 -3.88
CA HIS A 54 5.85 0.82 -4.14
C HIS A 54 7.00 1.83 -3.98
N ALA A 55 6.85 3.05 -4.48
CA ALA A 55 7.84 4.11 -4.31
C ALA A 55 8.03 4.49 -2.83
N LYS A 56 6.98 4.43 -2.01
CA LYS A 56 7.07 4.69 -0.57
C LYS A 56 7.74 3.54 0.19
N VAL A 57 7.47 2.28 -0.16
CA VAL A 57 8.16 1.11 0.43
C VAL A 57 9.66 1.20 0.19
N LYS A 58 10.10 1.42 -1.06
CA LYS A 58 11.52 1.56 -1.39
C LYS A 58 12.20 2.73 -0.66
N ARG A 59 11.48 3.85 -0.47
CA ARG A 59 11.95 4.99 0.33
C ARG A 59 12.10 4.62 1.81
N TRP A 60 11.16 3.88 2.37
CA TRP A 60 11.23 3.41 3.75
C TRP A 60 12.38 2.44 3.97
N ASP A 61 12.62 1.51 3.05
CA ASP A 61 13.79 0.62 3.10
C ASP A 61 15.10 1.41 3.05
N GLY A 62 15.16 2.44 2.20
CA GLY A 62 16.30 3.37 2.14
C GLY A 62 16.52 4.14 3.44
N VAL A 63 15.45 4.69 4.04
CA VAL A 63 15.52 5.40 5.33
C VAL A 63 15.91 4.44 6.46
N ALA A 64 15.39 3.22 6.46
CA ALA A 64 15.74 2.20 7.45
C ALA A 64 17.22 1.81 7.36
N LYS A 65 17.75 1.61 6.14
CA LYS A 65 19.18 1.38 5.90
C LYS A 65 20.04 2.55 6.35
N MET A 66 19.64 3.79 6.03
CA MET A 66 20.37 4.98 6.47
C MET A 66 20.36 5.14 7.99
N ARG A 67 19.22 4.87 8.65
CA ARG A 67 19.14 4.87 10.12
C ARG A 67 20.01 3.78 10.75
N LYS A 68 20.09 2.60 10.13
CA LYS A 68 21.00 1.52 10.55
C LYS A 68 22.46 1.96 10.42
N LEU A 69 22.85 2.51 9.27
CA LEU A 69 24.19 3.06 9.03
C LEU A 69 24.57 4.16 10.02
N LEU A 70 23.67 5.09 10.33
CA LEU A 70 23.91 6.16 11.30
C LEU A 70 24.15 5.60 12.71
N ARG A 71 23.40 4.56 13.10
CA ARG A 71 23.61 3.86 14.38
C ARG A 71 24.92 3.08 14.42
N GLU A 72 25.23 2.34 13.35
CA GLU A 72 26.48 1.58 13.22
C GLU A 72 27.71 2.50 13.26
N ARG A 73 27.61 3.69 12.65
CA ARG A 73 28.70 4.66 12.63
C ARG A 73 28.79 5.55 13.88
N ASN A 74 27.96 5.30 14.91
CA ASN A 74 27.91 6.11 16.14
C ASN A 74 27.84 7.63 15.88
N ILE A 75 27.22 8.02 14.77
CA ILE A 75 27.04 9.45 14.42
C ILE A 75 25.91 9.96 15.31
N LYS A 76 26.28 10.41 16.51
CA LYS A 76 25.40 11.21 17.36
C LYS A 76 25.33 12.60 16.73
N LYS A 77 24.11 13.16 16.74
CA LYS A 77 23.83 14.51 16.28
C LYS A 77 24.58 15.52 17.15
#